data_AF-A0A974PD72-F1
#
_entry.id   AF-A0A974PD72-F1
#
_cell.length_a   1.000
_cell.length_b   1.000
_cell.length_c   1.000
_cell.angle_alpha   90.00
_cell.angle_beta   90.00
_cell.angle_gamma   90.00
#
_symmetry.space_group_name_H-M   'P 1'
#
loop_
_entity.id
_entity.type
_entity.pdbx_description
1 polymer ?
#
loop_
_entity_poly.entity_id
_entity_poly.type
_entity_poly.pdbx_seq_one_letter_code
_entity_poly.pdbx_strand_id
1 'polypeptide(L)'
;MIKVKLFKLMVLSVKGGFDLKSAPAILAELENYLKREAITKTQFAERSGIHSGTLSNMIRGRRPIAIQQLDRITQAMGQDEGFFYNLYIDNYIIDSSRDWRRIGALLQRCADLNKLDCIQRIVQHVMDNLMYSPMLFDTAEALFAKDRLAAAALLYEYVAESERSQHSERLALCHYRLFTIALGDNQDDNLRAADRFEPFVERLDEVDQLDALKELANTYRSLQRWDKVDELAGKMGHKARIQYELQQAPHRKSEESHKAPGRPLFFISPTATYCVGMCVMSWGIMSRPLFISIVMPI
;
A
#
# COMPACT_ATOMS: atom_id res chain seq x y z
N MET A 1 -16.56 11.94 -3.04
CA MET A 1 -17.60 11.78 -4.08
C MET A 1 -17.65 12.87 -5.16
N ILE A 2 -17.31 14.15 -4.90
CA ILE A 2 -17.50 15.26 -5.87
C ILE A 2 -16.29 15.48 -6.81
N LYS A 3 -15.05 15.36 -6.34
CA LYS A 3 -13.84 15.58 -7.17
C LYS A 3 -13.67 14.57 -8.31
N VAL A 4 -14.06 13.30 -8.09
CA VAL A 4 -13.91 12.21 -9.07
C VAL A 4 -15.00 12.24 -10.16
N LYS A 5 -16.19 12.76 -9.82
CA LYS A 5 -17.32 12.82 -10.75
C LYS A 5 -17.15 13.90 -11.82
N LEU A 6 -16.50 15.02 -11.49
CA LEU A 6 -16.20 16.09 -12.45
C LEU A 6 -15.19 15.64 -13.53
N PHE A 7 -14.19 14.82 -13.17
CA PHE A 7 -13.23 14.31 -14.15
C PHE A 7 -13.85 13.30 -15.12
N LYS A 8 -14.80 12.49 -14.65
CA LYS A 8 -15.53 11.49 -15.47
C LYS A 8 -16.37 12.15 -16.59
N LEU A 9 -16.87 13.37 -16.38
CA LEU A 9 -17.60 14.13 -17.41
C LEU A 9 -16.70 14.71 -18.50
N MET A 10 -15.42 14.97 -18.22
CA MET A 10 -14.48 15.51 -19.21
C MET A 10 -13.97 14.42 -20.17
N VAL A 11 -13.84 13.18 -19.70
CA VAL A 11 -13.34 12.03 -20.49
C VAL A 11 -14.42 11.44 -21.42
N LEU A 12 -15.71 11.59 -21.09
CA LEU A 12 -16.81 11.00 -21.87
C LEU A 12 -17.13 11.73 -23.18
N SER A 13 -16.54 12.91 -23.45
CA SER A 13 -16.85 13.69 -24.66
C SER A 13 -15.98 13.37 -25.89
N VAL A 14 -15.01 12.45 -25.81
CA VAL A 14 -13.99 12.25 -26.88
C VAL A 14 -14.18 10.95 -27.69
N LYS A 15 -15.16 10.09 -27.39
CA LYS A 15 -15.36 8.85 -28.18
C LYS A 15 -16.27 9.05 -29.39
N GLY A 16 -15.70 9.60 -30.45
CA GLY A 16 -16.24 9.55 -31.82
C GLY A 16 -15.26 8.84 -32.75
N GLY A 17 -15.64 7.62 -33.17
CA GLY A 17 -15.19 6.84 -34.33
C GLY A 17 -13.74 6.93 -34.84
N PHE A 18 -13.03 5.80 -34.81
CA PHE A 18 -12.42 5.22 -36.03
C PHE A 18 -12.01 3.76 -35.79
N ASP A 19 -12.46 2.89 -36.69
CA ASP A 19 -12.12 1.48 -36.75
C ASP A 19 -10.87 1.32 -37.64
N LEU A 20 -9.74 0.99 -37.03
CA LEU A 20 -8.50 0.54 -37.67
C LEU A 20 -7.74 -0.24 -36.60
N LYS A 21 -7.53 -1.54 -36.82
CA LYS A 21 -6.60 -2.37 -36.04
C LYS A 21 -5.17 -1.85 -36.24
N SER A 22 -4.86 -0.72 -35.62
CA SER A 22 -3.50 -0.24 -35.45
C SER A 22 -2.78 -1.23 -34.56
N ALA A 23 -1.56 -1.61 -34.91
CA ALA A 23 -0.67 -2.25 -33.96
C ALA A 23 -0.66 -1.40 -32.67
N PRO A 24 -0.53 -2.02 -31.47
CA PRO A 24 -0.26 -1.31 -30.22
C PRO A 24 0.74 -0.18 -30.50
N ALA A 25 0.42 1.05 -30.09
CA ALA A 25 1.23 2.24 -30.34
C ALA A 25 2.71 2.02 -30.01
N ILE A 26 3.02 1.21 -28.99
CA ILE A 26 4.39 0.79 -28.64
C ILE A 26 5.11 0.06 -29.79
N LEU A 27 4.42 -0.85 -30.48
CA LEU A 27 5.00 -1.57 -31.62
C LEU A 27 5.20 -0.65 -32.82
N ALA A 28 4.31 0.31 -33.03
CA ALA A 28 4.48 1.34 -34.06
C ALA A 28 5.70 2.22 -33.76
N GLU A 29 5.89 2.65 -32.50
CA GLU A 29 7.08 3.38 -32.06
C GLU A 29 8.36 2.58 -32.27
N LEU A 30 8.35 1.28 -31.93
CA LEU A 30 9.48 0.39 -32.19
C LEU A 30 9.78 0.25 -33.69
N GLU A 31 8.77 0.07 -34.54
CA GLU A 31 8.98 -0.01 -35.99
C GLU A 31 9.53 1.30 -36.57
N ASN A 32 9.05 2.44 -36.08
CA ASN A 32 9.55 3.75 -36.48
C ASN A 32 11.01 3.95 -36.05
N TYR A 33 11.37 3.53 -34.85
CA TYR A 33 12.75 3.55 -34.36
C TYR A 33 13.69 2.73 -35.25
N LEU A 34 13.31 1.48 -35.57
CA LEU A 34 14.11 0.61 -36.43
C LEU A 34 14.34 1.23 -37.83
N LYS A 35 13.31 1.85 -38.41
CA LYS A 35 13.42 2.54 -39.70
C LYS A 35 14.33 3.75 -39.63
N ARG A 36 14.18 4.60 -38.61
CA ARG A 36 14.96 5.83 -38.43
C ARG A 36 16.44 5.57 -38.23
N GLU A 37 16.77 4.58 -37.40
CA GLU A 37 18.15 4.23 -37.08
C GLU A 37 18.77 3.25 -38.11
N ALA A 38 18.00 2.85 -39.13
CA ALA A 38 18.39 1.84 -40.13
C ALA A 38 18.90 0.52 -39.51
N ILE A 39 18.31 0.10 -38.39
CA ILE A 39 18.69 -1.10 -37.63
C ILE A 39 17.80 -2.28 -38.04
N THR A 40 18.41 -3.43 -38.32
CA THR A 40 17.65 -4.66 -38.61
C THR A 40 17.05 -5.26 -37.34
N LYS A 41 15.95 -6.03 -37.48
CA LYS A 41 15.33 -6.73 -36.34
C LYS A 41 16.31 -7.65 -35.59
N THR A 42 17.25 -8.26 -36.31
CA THR A 42 18.29 -9.13 -35.72
C THR A 42 19.27 -8.34 -34.87
N GLN A 43 19.79 -7.22 -35.39
CA GLN A 43 20.68 -6.33 -34.63
C GLN A 43 19.99 -5.75 -33.39
N PHE A 44 18.70 -5.40 -33.50
CA PHE A 44 17.95 -4.92 -32.34
C PHE A 44 17.69 -6.03 -31.30
N ALA A 45 17.47 -7.27 -31.74
CA ALA A 45 17.34 -8.42 -30.85
C ALA A 45 18.62 -8.64 -30.03
N GLU A 46 19.79 -8.54 -30.66
CA GLU A 46 21.08 -8.59 -29.98
C GLU A 46 21.23 -7.42 -28.99
N ARG A 47 20.94 -6.19 -29.41
CA ARG A 47 21.04 -4.99 -28.58
C ARG A 47 20.12 -5.02 -27.35
N SER A 48 18.90 -5.54 -27.50
CA SER A 48 17.91 -5.63 -26.41
C SER A 48 18.04 -6.89 -25.55
N GLY A 49 18.88 -7.85 -25.94
CA GLY A 49 18.96 -9.16 -25.26
C GLY A 49 17.64 -9.93 -25.31
N ILE A 50 16.79 -9.68 -26.31
CA ILE A 50 15.53 -10.38 -26.54
C ILE A 50 15.74 -11.34 -27.70
N HIS A 51 15.35 -12.61 -27.53
CA HIS A 51 15.45 -13.60 -28.59
C HIS A 51 14.72 -13.13 -29.88
N SER A 52 15.37 -13.23 -31.03
CA SER A 52 14.89 -12.73 -32.33
C SER A 52 13.49 -13.24 -32.72
N GLY A 53 13.21 -14.52 -32.43
CA GLY A 53 11.89 -15.11 -32.62
C GLY A 53 10.80 -14.51 -31.71
N THR A 54 11.16 -14.14 -30.47
CA THR A 54 10.23 -13.48 -29.54
C THR A 54 9.95 -12.06 -30.00
N LEU A 55 10.99 -11.29 -30.34
CA LEU A 55 10.84 -9.94 -30.88
C LEU A 55 9.99 -9.92 -32.16
N SER A 56 10.20 -10.87 -33.06
CA SER A 56 9.41 -11.00 -34.29
C SER A 56 7.93 -11.30 -34.02
N ASN A 57 7.64 -12.16 -33.04
CA ASN A 57 6.26 -12.47 -32.64
C ASN A 57 5.58 -11.28 -31.96
N MET A 58 6.33 -10.48 -31.20
CA MET A 58 5.84 -9.24 -30.57
C MET A 58 5.47 -8.22 -31.64
N ILE A 59 6.37 -7.92 -32.59
CA ILE A 59 6.14 -6.95 -33.68
C ILE A 59 4.92 -7.34 -34.54
N ARG A 60 4.73 -8.65 -34.78
CA ARG A 60 3.55 -9.16 -35.51
C ARG A 60 2.25 -9.13 -34.69
N GLY A 61 2.26 -8.63 -33.46
CA GLY A 61 1.10 -8.55 -32.57
C GLY A 61 0.56 -9.91 -32.10
N ARG A 62 1.32 -11.00 -32.27
CA ARG A 62 0.86 -12.37 -31.95
C ARG A 62 0.98 -12.72 -30.47
N ARG A 63 1.84 -12.01 -29.73
CA ARG A 63 2.01 -12.19 -28.28
C ARG A 63 2.02 -10.84 -27.59
N PRO A 64 1.32 -10.72 -26.45
CA PRO A 64 1.37 -9.50 -25.64
C PRO A 64 2.76 -9.36 -25.01
N ILE A 65 3.26 -8.12 -24.94
CA ILE A 65 4.61 -7.78 -24.46
C ILE A 65 4.66 -7.95 -22.93
N ALA A 66 5.64 -8.66 -22.37
CA ALA A 66 5.82 -8.67 -20.91
C ALA A 66 6.52 -7.37 -20.43
N ILE A 67 6.27 -6.92 -19.21
CA ILE A 67 6.84 -5.65 -18.70
C ILE A 67 8.38 -5.65 -18.73
N GLN A 68 9.02 -6.77 -18.38
CA GLN A 68 10.48 -6.91 -18.46
C GLN A 68 11.01 -6.81 -19.89
N GLN A 69 10.22 -7.25 -20.88
CA GLN A 69 10.59 -7.12 -22.29
C GLN A 69 10.41 -5.67 -22.75
N LEU A 70 9.38 -4.98 -22.26
CA LEU A 70 9.20 -3.55 -22.51
C LEU A 70 10.39 -2.75 -21.99
N ASP A 71 10.84 -3.00 -20.75
CA ASP A 71 12.00 -2.32 -20.18
C ASP A 71 13.25 -2.52 -21.03
N ARG A 72 13.51 -3.76 -21.47
CA ARG A 72 14.64 -4.07 -22.38
C ARG A 72 14.54 -3.35 -23.73
N ILE A 73 13.35 -3.28 -24.31
CA ILE A 73 13.11 -2.53 -25.55
C ILE A 73 13.38 -1.04 -25.31
N THR A 74 12.85 -0.49 -24.22
CA THR A 74 13.00 0.92 -23.82
C THR A 74 14.47 1.29 -23.69
N GLN A 75 15.22 0.48 -22.94
CA GLN A 75 16.66 0.66 -22.73
C GLN A 75 17.44 0.50 -24.05
N ALA A 76 17.11 -0.49 -24.88
CA ALA A 76 17.75 -0.67 -26.18
C ALA A 76 17.45 0.49 -27.15
N MET A 77 16.36 1.21 -26.97
CA MET A 77 16.04 2.43 -27.72
C MET A 77 16.75 3.68 -27.15
N GLY A 78 17.49 3.54 -26.05
CA GLY A 78 18.16 4.64 -25.37
C GLY A 78 17.20 5.55 -24.58
N GLN A 79 16.03 5.04 -24.20
CA GLN A 79 15.03 5.76 -23.41
C GLN A 79 15.11 5.36 -21.94
N ASP A 80 14.64 6.24 -21.06
CA ASP A 80 14.61 6.02 -19.61
C ASP A 80 13.62 4.91 -19.22
N GLU A 81 13.92 4.21 -18.12
CA GLU A 81 13.00 3.19 -17.58
C GLU A 81 11.63 3.80 -17.25
N GLY A 82 10.57 3.09 -17.64
CA GLY A 82 9.20 3.57 -17.47
C GLY A 82 8.69 4.52 -18.56
N PHE A 83 9.50 4.89 -19.57
CA PHE A 83 9.08 5.78 -20.66
C PHE A 83 7.78 5.31 -21.35
N PHE A 84 7.70 4.01 -21.67
CA PHE A 84 6.53 3.43 -22.36
C PHE A 84 5.39 2.99 -21.42
N TYR A 85 5.44 3.26 -20.11
CA TYR A 85 4.45 2.70 -19.17
C TYR A 85 3.03 3.22 -19.40
N ASN A 86 2.87 4.51 -19.70
CA ASN A 86 1.56 5.07 -20.02
C ASN A 86 0.95 4.40 -21.26
N LEU A 87 1.73 4.29 -22.35
CA LEU A 87 1.29 3.62 -23.57
C LEU A 87 1.01 2.13 -23.33
N TYR A 88 1.78 1.49 -22.44
CA TYR A 88 1.60 0.08 -22.11
C TYR A 88 0.30 -0.16 -21.33
N ILE A 89 -0.02 0.74 -20.39
CA ILE A 89 -1.29 0.72 -19.66
C ILE A 89 -2.45 0.81 -20.65
N ASP A 90 -2.41 1.77 -21.57
CA ASP A 90 -3.49 1.97 -22.53
C ASP A 90 -3.65 0.73 -23.42
N ASN A 91 -2.57 0.28 -24.05
CA ASN A 91 -2.64 -0.76 -25.08
C ASN A 91 -2.86 -2.18 -24.52
N TYR A 92 -2.36 -2.47 -23.32
CA TYR A 92 -2.29 -3.85 -22.82
C TYR A 92 -3.08 -4.11 -21.52
N ILE A 93 -3.38 -3.07 -20.75
CA ILE A 93 -4.15 -3.19 -19.51
C ILE A 93 -5.59 -2.76 -19.76
N ILE A 94 -5.80 -1.53 -20.21
CA ILE A 94 -7.13 -0.95 -20.41
C ILE A 94 -7.85 -1.62 -21.59
N ASP A 95 -7.16 -1.75 -22.72
CA ASP A 95 -7.80 -2.18 -23.96
C ASP A 95 -7.84 -3.71 -24.14
N SER A 96 -6.95 -4.49 -23.52
CA SER A 96 -6.68 -5.86 -24.00
C SER A 96 -6.64 -7.01 -23.00
N SER A 97 -6.65 -6.84 -21.67
CA SER A 97 -6.78 -8.01 -20.77
C SER A 97 -7.03 -7.68 -19.29
N ARG A 98 -7.91 -8.47 -18.67
CA ARG A 98 -8.18 -8.52 -17.21
C ARG A 98 -7.18 -9.40 -16.44
N ASP A 99 -6.00 -9.66 -17.01
CA ASP A 99 -5.02 -10.59 -16.42
C ASP A 99 -4.26 -9.92 -15.27
N TRP A 100 -4.58 -10.36 -14.05
CA TRP A 100 -3.93 -9.87 -12.84
C TRP A 100 -2.41 -10.08 -12.86
N ARG A 101 -1.90 -11.19 -13.43
CA ARG A 101 -0.45 -11.46 -13.42
C ARG A 101 0.33 -10.34 -14.09
N ARG A 102 -0.26 -9.74 -15.13
CA ARG A 102 0.31 -8.60 -15.85
C ARG A 102 0.15 -7.31 -15.06
N ILE A 103 -1.03 -7.08 -14.48
CA ILE A 103 -1.32 -5.89 -13.67
C ILE A 103 -0.40 -5.86 -12.44
N GLY A 104 -0.34 -6.93 -11.67
CA GLY A 104 0.51 -7.07 -10.49
C GLY A 104 2.00 -6.90 -10.81
N ALA A 105 2.48 -7.51 -11.91
CA ALA A 105 3.86 -7.32 -12.35
C ALA A 105 4.17 -5.86 -12.73
N LEU A 106 3.23 -5.17 -13.39
CA LEU A 106 3.36 -3.76 -13.72
C LEU A 106 3.33 -2.88 -12.46
N LEU A 107 2.43 -3.14 -11.50
CA LEU A 107 2.34 -2.40 -10.25
C LEU A 107 3.64 -2.47 -9.45
N GLN A 108 4.22 -3.67 -9.30
CA GLN A 108 5.51 -3.85 -8.64
C GLN A 108 6.61 -3.04 -9.34
N ARG A 109 6.67 -3.12 -10.67
CA ARG A 109 7.70 -2.40 -11.43
C ARG A 109 7.52 -0.88 -11.39
N CYS A 110 6.28 -0.38 -11.44
CA CYS A 110 5.97 1.03 -11.25
C CYS A 110 6.40 1.51 -9.85
N ALA A 111 6.21 0.69 -8.82
CA ALA A 111 6.64 1.02 -7.46
C ALA A 111 8.17 1.06 -7.33
N ASP A 112 8.89 0.15 -8.00
CA ASP A 112 10.36 0.17 -8.03
C ASP A 112 10.92 1.43 -8.70
N LEU A 113 10.25 1.95 -9.72
CA LEU A 113 10.65 3.15 -10.46
C LEU A 113 10.00 4.44 -9.95
N ASN A 114 9.28 4.37 -8.83
CA ASN A 114 8.51 5.47 -8.27
C ASN A 114 7.55 6.16 -9.28
N LYS A 115 6.99 5.40 -10.22
CA LYS A 115 6.01 5.87 -11.22
C LYS A 115 4.60 5.86 -10.62
N LEU A 116 4.36 6.70 -9.64
CA LEU A 116 3.10 6.74 -8.87
C LEU A 116 1.87 7.07 -9.75
N ASP A 117 2.02 7.95 -10.74
CA ASP A 117 0.94 8.30 -11.68
C ASP A 117 0.46 7.08 -12.49
N CYS A 118 1.38 6.18 -12.85
CA CYS A 118 1.05 4.93 -13.54
C CYS A 118 0.24 4.00 -12.64
N ILE A 119 0.61 3.92 -11.35
CA ILE A 119 -0.15 3.16 -10.35
C ILE A 119 -1.57 3.72 -10.24
N GLN A 120 -1.71 5.04 -10.09
CA GLN A 120 -3.03 5.67 -10.00
C GLN A 120 -3.92 5.35 -11.22
N ARG A 121 -3.39 5.46 -12.44
CA ARG A 121 -4.14 5.11 -13.66
C ARG A 121 -4.58 3.65 -13.68
N ILE A 122 -3.69 2.73 -13.31
CA ILE A 122 -4.01 1.30 -13.24
C ILE A 122 -5.14 1.07 -12.26
N VAL A 123 -5.04 1.63 -11.05
CA VAL A 123 -6.05 1.36 -10.02
C VAL A 123 -7.40 1.99 -10.35
N GLN A 124 -7.41 3.20 -10.92
CA GLN A 124 -8.66 3.82 -11.42
C GLN A 124 -9.35 2.97 -12.47
N HIS A 125 -8.59 2.27 -13.32
CA HIS A 125 -9.16 1.36 -14.30
C HIS A 125 -9.77 0.10 -13.67
N VAL A 126 -9.14 -0.45 -12.62
CA VAL A 126 -9.61 -1.68 -11.96
C VAL A 126 -10.62 -1.44 -10.83
N MET A 127 -10.81 -0.19 -10.40
CA MET A 127 -11.66 0.20 -9.27
C MET A 127 -13.11 -0.29 -9.38
N ASP A 128 -13.66 -0.29 -10.60
CA ASP A 128 -15.06 -0.72 -10.84
C ASP A 128 -15.24 -2.25 -10.71
N ASN A 129 -14.15 -3.02 -10.59
CA ASN A 129 -14.20 -4.47 -10.44
C ASN A 129 -13.64 -4.91 -9.08
N LEU A 130 -14.55 -5.18 -8.14
CA LEU A 130 -14.25 -5.60 -6.77
C LEU A 130 -13.43 -6.91 -6.68
N MET A 131 -13.39 -7.73 -7.73
CA MET A 131 -12.56 -8.94 -7.76
C MET A 131 -11.07 -8.65 -7.59
N TYR A 132 -10.62 -7.43 -7.90
CA TYR A 132 -9.22 -7.04 -7.74
C TYR A 132 -8.88 -6.54 -6.34
N SER A 133 -9.87 -6.22 -5.50
CA SER A 133 -9.64 -5.65 -4.17
C SER A 133 -8.73 -6.53 -3.29
N PRO A 134 -8.96 -7.85 -3.15
CA PRO A 134 -8.05 -8.71 -2.40
C PRO A 134 -6.63 -8.73 -2.97
N MET A 135 -6.50 -8.76 -4.29
CA MET A 135 -5.20 -8.86 -4.95
C MET A 135 -4.39 -7.55 -4.86
N LEU A 136 -5.08 -6.41 -4.93
CA LEU A 136 -4.51 -5.09 -4.69
C LEU A 136 -4.05 -4.96 -3.25
N PHE A 137 -4.83 -5.47 -2.29
CA PHE A 137 -4.45 -5.51 -0.89
C PHE A 137 -3.17 -6.34 -0.67
N ASP A 138 -3.10 -7.55 -1.21
CA ASP A 138 -1.89 -8.39 -1.10
C ASP A 138 -0.66 -7.71 -1.73
N THR A 139 -0.87 -6.98 -2.83
CA THR A 139 0.20 -6.19 -3.47
C THR A 139 0.61 -5.00 -2.61
N ALA A 140 -0.33 -4.34 -1.94
CA ALA A 140 -0.06 -3.25 -1.01
C ALA A 140 0.77 -3.73 0.18
N GLU A 141 0.40 -4.84 0.82
CA GLU A 141 1.18 -5.45 1.92
C GLU A 141 2.59 -5.84 1.44
N ALA A 142 2.72 -6.41 0.24
CA ALA A 142 4.03 -6.75 -0.32
C ALA A 142 4.90 -5.52 -0.61
N LEU A 143 4.31 -4.39 -1.02
CA LEU A 143 5.03 -3.14 -1.24
C LEU A 143 5.38 -2.45 0.09
N PHE A 144 4.47 -2.50 1.06
CA PHE A 144 4.69 -2.00 2.41
C PHE A 144 5.88 -2.73 3.07
N ALA A 145 5.93 -4.06 2.97
CA ALA A 145 7.06 -4.86 3.47
C ALA A 145 8.40 -4.60 2.76
N LYS A 146 8.39 -3.95 1.59
CA LYS A 146 9.58 -3.53 0.83
C LYS A 146 9.90 -2.05 1.01
N ASP A 147 9.29 -1.37 1.99
CA ASP A 147 9.40 0.07 2.23
C ASP A 147 9.03 0.95 1.02
N ARG A 148 8.19 0.45 0.11
CA ARG A 148 7.64 1.23 -1.02
C ARG A 148 6.36 1.93 -0.59
N LEU A 149 6.46 2.75 0.47
CA LEU A 149 5.31 3.28 1.21
C LEU A 149 4.38 4.14 0.36
N ALA A 150 4.91 5.02 -0.50
CA ALA A 150 4.07 5.88 -1.34
C ALA A 150 3.21 5.07 -2.34
N ALA A 151 3.77 4.01 -2.92
CA ALA A 151 3.03 3.13 -3.81
C ALA A 151 2.02 2.27 -3.03
N ALA A 152 2.40 1.75 -1.87
CA ALA A 152 1.51 0.99 -0.99
C ALA A 152 0.32 1.84 -0.53
N ALA A 153 0.56 3.09 -0.13
CA ALA A 153 -0.48 4.03 0.28
C ALA A 153 -1.56 4.21 -0.79
N LEU A 154 -1.17 4.42 -2.05
CA LEU A 154 -2.13 4.51 -3.16
C LEU A 154 -3.01 3.26 -3.22
N LEU A 155 -2.41 2.07 -3.17
CA LEU A 155 -3.18 0.83 -3.22
C LEU A 155 -4.11 0.67 -2.02
N TYR A 156 -3.68 0.98 -0.80
CA TYR A 156 -4.53 0.92 0.39
C TYR A 156 -5.71 1.90 0.32
N GLU A 157 -5.49 3.13 -0.18
CA GLU A 157 -6.57 4.10 -0.38
C GLU A 157 -7.65 3.54 -1.29
N TYR A 158 -7.25 2.96 -2.42
CA TYR A 158 -8.19 2.37 -3.36
C TYR A 158 -8.91 1.15 -2.80
N VAL A 159 -8.21 0.26 -2.09
CA VAL A 159 -8.84 -0.90 -1.43
C VAL A 159 -9.87 -0.41 -0.42
N ALA A 160 -9.51 0.57 0.42
CA ALA A 160 -10.41 1.15 1.41
C ALA A 160 -11.65 1.83 0.78
N GLU A 161 -11.48 2.51 -0.36
CA GLU A 161 -12.59 3.12 -1.11
C GLU A 161 -13.49 2.09 -1.80
N SER A 162 -12.93 0.97 -2.26
CA SER A 162 -13.67 -0.08 -2.96
C SER A 162 -14.46 -1.01 -2.03
N GLU A 163 -14.05 -1.10 -0.77
CA GLU A 163 -14.65 -2.03 0.19
C GLU A 163 -16.02 -1.54 0.66
N ARG A 164 -17.05 -2.35 0.42
CA ARG A 164 -18.45 -1.98 0.73
C ARG A 164 -18.82 -2.25 2.18
N SER A 165 -18.14 -3.21 2.82
CA SER A 165 -18.43 -3.61 4.20
C SER A 165 -17.62 -2.77 5.18
N GLN A 166 -18.30 -1.92 5.94
CA GLN A 166 -17.66 -1.15 7.01
C GLN A 166 -17.08 -2.07 8.12
N HIS A 167 -17.53 -3.33 8.21
CA HIS A 167 -17.04 -4.32 9.18
C HIS A 167 -15.90 -5.19 8.63
N SER A 168 -15.31 -4.85 7.48
CA SER A 168 -14.19 -5.60 6.93
C SER A 168 -12.91 -5.37 7.75
N GLU A 169 -12.30 -6.45 8.24
CA GLU A 169 -10.97 -6.44 8.85
C GLU A 169 -9.91 -5.86 7.89
N ARG A 170 -10.00 -6.20 6.60
CA ARG A 170 -9.13 -5.65 5.54
C ARG A 170 -9.23 -4.13 5.47
N LEU A 171 -10.43 -3.57 5.57
CA LEU A 171 -10.64 -2.12 5.56
C LEU A 171 -9.96 -1.47 6.78
N ALA A 172 -10.12 -2.08 7.95
CA ALA A 172 -9.46 -1.61 9.17
C ALA A 172 -7.93 -1.64 9.05
N LEU A 173 -7.39 -2.73 8.49
CA LEU A 173 -5.95 -2.87 8.26
C LEU A 173 -5.42 -1.88 7.22
N CYS A 174 -6.18 -1.59 6.16
CA CYS A 174 -5.83 -0.52 5.22
C CYS A 174 -5.74 0.84 5.92
N HIS A 175 -6.72 1.17 6.77
CA HIS A 175 -6.69 2.42 7.54
C HIS A 175 -5.54 2.47 8.54
N TYR A 176 -5.20 1.34 9.17
CA TYR A 176 -4.03 1.24 10.05
C TYR A 176 -2.73 1.50 9.29
N ARG A 177 -2.53 0.84 8.14
CA ARG A 177 -1.35 1.05 7.29
C ARG A 177 -1.25 2.48 6.76
N LEU A 178 -2.37 3.07 6.35
CA LEU A 178 -2.40 4.47 5.92
C LEU A 178 -2.04 5.42 7.05
N PHE A 179 -2.51 5.16 8.27
CA PHE A 179 -2.14 5.92 9.45
C PHE A 179 -0.64 5.84 9.72
N THR A 180 -0.05 4.63 9.75
CA THR A 180 1.38 4.49 10.01
C THR A 180 2.25 5.12 8.94
N ILE A 181 1.84 5.06 7.66
CA ILE A 181 2.55 5.72 6.55
C ILE A 181 2.47 7.24 6.66
N ALA A 182 1.35 7.79 7.13
CA ALA A 182 1.11 9.22 7.21
C ALA A 182 1.85 9.90 8.39
N LEU A 183 2.30 9.14 9.38
CA LEU A 183 3.03 9.68 10.52
C LEU A 183 4.36 10.30 10.08
N GLY A 184 4.60 11.54 10.50
CA GLY A 184 5.84 12.27 10.25
C GLY A 184 6.06 13.40 11.25
N ASP A 185 6.78 14.44 10.83
CA ASP A 185 7.14 15.56 11.70
C ASP A 185 5.98 16.56 11.90
N ASN A 186 5.01 16.59 10.98
CA ASN A 186 3.89 17.52 11.05
C ASN A 186 2.79 17.02 11.99
N GLN A 187 2.68 17.68 13.13
CA GLN A 187 1.68 17.37 14.16
C GLN A 187 0.23 17.46 13.66
N ASP A 188 -0.11 18.41 12.80
CA ASP A 188 -1.48 18.57 12.30
C ASP A 188 -1.87 17.41 11.36
N ASP A 189 -0.93 16.95 10.52
CA ASP A 189 -1.17 15.82 9.64
C ASP A 189 -1.25 14.51 10.43
N ASN A 190 -0.41 14.36 11.46
CA ASN A 190 -0.49 13.22 12.39
C ASN A 190 -1.84 13.16 13.12
N LEU A 191 -2.37 14.30 13.58
CA LEU A 191 -3.68 14.37 14.20
C LEU A 191 -4.78 13.94 13.22
N ARG A 192 -4.77 14.47 11.99
CA ARG A 192 -5.75 14.09 10.95
C ARG A 192 -5.69 12.60 10.62
N ALA A 193 -4.49 12.02 10.58
CA ALA A 193 -4.30 10.60 10.36
C ALA A 193 -4.86 9.77 11.52
N ALA A 194 -4.59 10.17 12.77
CA ALA A 194 -5.11 9.52 13.96
C ALA A 194 -6.65 9.56 14.01
N ASP A 195 -7.26 10.73 13.80
CA ASP A 195 -8.71 10.91 13.80
C ASP A 195 -9.39 10.04 12.73
N ARG A 196 -8.75 9.87 11.55
CA ARG A 196 -9.28 9.04 10.47
C ARG A 196 -9.21 7.54 10.80
N PHE A 197 -8.20 7.11 11.55
CA PHE A 197 -7.94 5.70 11.85
C PHE A 197 -8.63 5.21 13.13
N GLU A 198 -8.69 6.03 14.19
CA GLU A 198 -9.22 5.62 15.51
C GLU A 198 -10.56 4.86 15.45
N PRO A 199 -11.55 5.23 14.61
CA PRO A 199 -12.82 4.50 14.51
C PRO A 199 -12.72 3.04 14.01
N PHE A 200 -11.58 2.65 13.45
CA PHE A 200 -11.34 1.33 12.86
C PHE A 200 -10.57 0.38 13.78
N VAL A 201 -10.01 0.86 14.90
CA VAL A 201 -9.12 0.07 15.77
C VAL A 201 -9.78 -1.24 16.22
N GLU A 202 -11.01 -1.19 16.74
CA GLU A 202 -11.73 -2.36 17.25
C GLU A 202 -12.08 -3.41 16.16
N ARG A 203 -11.83 -3.11 14.89
CA ARG A 203 -12.10 -4.02 13.75
C ARG A 203 -10.84 -4.73 13.24
N LEU A 204 -9.67 -4.39 13.77
CA LEU A 204 -8.43 -5.11 13.50
C LEU A 204 -8.44 -6.47 14.21
N ASP A 205 -7.54 -7.37 13.80
CA ASP A 205 -7.27 -8.58 14.58
C ASP A 205 -6.69 -8.22 15.96
N GLU A 206 -6.79 -9.14 16.93
CA GLU A 206 -6.42 -8.84 18.32
C GLU A 206 -4.94 -8.44 18.50
N VAL A 207 -4.08 -8.91 17.61
CA VAL A 207 -2.64 -8.65 17.64
C VAL A 207 -2.37 -7.23 17.15
N ASP A 208 -2.90 -6.88 15.98
CA ASP A 208 -2.75 -5.55 15.40
C ASP A 208 -3.48 -4.48 16.22
N GLN A 209 -4.55 -4.83 16.94
CA GLN A 209 -5.26 -3.92 17.85
C GLN A 209 -4.34 -3.33 18.93
N LEU A 210 -3.51 -4.15 19.58
CA LEU A 210 -2.61 -3.68 20.64
C LEU A 210 -1.52 -2.76 20.08
N ASP A 211 -0.94 -3.12 18.94
CA ASP A 211 0.05 -2.29 18.27
C ASP A 211 -0.56 -0.98 17.78
N ALA A 212 -1.76 -1.01 17.21
CA ALA A 212 -2.51 0.17 16.79
C ALA A 212 -2.83 1.12 17.95
N LEU A 213 -3.33 0.60 19.08
CA LEU A 213 -3.63 1.40 20.27
C LEU A 213 -2.38 2.09 20.81
N LYS A 214 -1.24 1.38 20.82
CA LYS A 214 0.05 1.92 21.21
C LYS A 214 0.48 3.06 20.29
N GLU A 215 0.39 2.89 18.96
CA GLU A 215 0.77 3.95 18.02
C GLU A 215 -0.15 5.18 18.09
N LEU A 216 -1.46 4.98 18.29
CA LEU A 216 -2.40 6.08 18.55
C LEU A 216 -2.07 6.82 19.86
N ALA A 217 -1.76 6.09 20.94
CA ALA A 217 -1.39 6.70 22.21
C ALA A 217 -0.08 7.50 22.09
N ASN A 218 0.92 6.98 21.38
CA ASN A 218 2.16 7.71 21.08
C ASN A 218 1.89 8.99 20.29
N THR A 219 1.00 8.92 19.30
CA THR A 219 0.61 10.05 18.46
C THR A 219 -0.08 11.13 19.29
N TYR A 220 -1.11 10.78 20.07
CA TYR A 220 -1.81 11.74 20.94
C TYR A 220 -0.93 12.30 22.05
N ARG A 221 0.03 11.50 22.57
CA ARG A 221 1.04 12.00 23.51
C ARG A 221 1.91 13.09 22.90
N SER A 222 2.36 12.90 21.66
CA SER A 222 3.15 13.92 20.94
C SER A 222 2.37 15.23 20.73
N LEU A 223 1.03 15.12 20.66
CA LEU A 223 0.08 16.23 20.53
C LEU A 223 -0.43 16.78 21.88
N GLN A 224 0.12 16.28 23.00
CA GLN A 224 -0.27 16.68 24.37
C GLN A 224 -1.76 16.46 24.69
N ARG A 225 -2.41 15.49 24.03
CA ARG A 225 -3.82 15.11 24.26
C ARG A 225 -3.90 14.02 25.33
N TRP A 226 -3.60 14.38 26.58
CA TRP A 226 -3.49 13.43 27.69
C TRP A 226 -4.77 12.65 27.97
N ASP A 227 -5.95 13.29 27.86
CA ASP A 227 -7.25 12.61 28.03
C ASP A 227 -7.40 11.41 27.07
N LYS A 228 -6.93 11.56 25.82
CA LYS A 228 -6.92 10.49 24.82
C LYS A 228 -5.89 9.42 25.11
N VAL A 229 -4.73 9.80 25.63
CA VAL A 229 -3.69 8.83 26.04
C VAL A 229 -4.23 7.93 27.14
N ASP A 230 -4.91 8.49 28.14
CA ASP A 230 -5.50 7.73 29.25
C ASP A 230 -6.62 6.80 28.77
N GLU A 231 -7.50 7.28 27.87
CA GLU A 231 -8.55 6.47 27.24
C GLU A 231 -7.96 5.23 26.54
N LEU A 232 -6.95 5.44 25.69
CA LEU A 232 -6.31 4.39 24.90
C LEU A 232 -5.50 3.43 25.78
N ALA A 233 -4.81 3.94 26.80
CA ALA A 233 -4.10 3.11 27.78
C ALA A 233 -5.05 2.19 28.54
N GLY A 234 -6.23 2.68 28.92
CA GLY A 234 -7.29 1.87 29.53
C GLY A 234 -7.76 0.74 28.61
N LYS A 235 -8.05 1.04 27.34
CA LYS A 235 -8.44 0.03 26.33
C LYS A 235 -7.35 -1.02 26.13
N MET A 236 -6.09 -0.59 25.99
CA MET A 236 -4.94 -1.47 25.81
C MET A 236 -4.75 -2.40 27.02
N GLY A 237 -4.83 -1.87 28.25
CA GLY A 237 -4.72 -2.66 29.47
C GLY A 237 -5.84 -3.70 29.62
N HIS A 238 -7.07 -3.33 29.26
CA HIS A 238 -8.20 -4.26 29.26
C HIS A 238 -7.98 -5.43 28.29
N LYS A 239 -7.57 -5.15 27.05
CA LYS A 239 -7.30 -6.17 26.03
C LYS A 239 -6.12 -7.07 26.40
N ALA A 240 -5.02 -6.48 26.88
CA ALA A 240 -3.83 -7.23 27.32
C ALA A 240 -4.16 -8.19 28.47
N ARG A 241 -5.01 -7.77 29.42
CA ARG A 241 -5.48 -8.64 30.51
C ARG A 241 -6.26 -9.84 29.99
N ILE A 242 -7.21 -9.62 29.07
CA ILE A 242 -8.00 -10.70 28.47
C ILE A 242 -7.07 -11.72 27.78
N GLN A 243 -6.11 -11.26 26.97
CA GLN A 243 -5.16 -12.15 26.31
C GLN A 243 -4.31 -12.95 27.28
N TYR A 244 -3.84 -12.32 28.36
CA TYR A 244 -3.07 -12.99 29.39
C TYR A 244 -3.88 -14.07 30.11
N GLU A 245 -5.13 -13.80 30.47
CA GLU A 245 -6.04 -14.77 31.10
C GLU A 245 -6.32 -15.96 30.17
N LEU A 246 -6.52 -15.72 28.87
CA LEU A 246 -6.71 -16.77 27.87
C LEU A 246 -5.47 -17.67 27.72
N GLN A 247 -4.26 -17.11 27.81
CA GLN A 247 -3.01 -17.87 27.75
C GLN A 247 -2.76 -18.72 29.01
N GLN A 248 -3.27 -18.30 30.18
CA GLN A 248 -3.13 -19.03 31.43
C GLN A 248 -4.17 -20.11 31.67
N ALA A 249 -5.27 -20.12 30.91
CA ALA A 249 -6.32 -21.11 31.06
C ALA A 249 -5.78 -22.53 30.75
N PRO A 250 -5.78 -23.46 31.72
CA PRO A 250 -5.41 -24.83 31.44
C PRO A 250 -6.53 -25.41 30.56
N HIS A 251 -6.16 -25.81 29.35
CA HIS A 251 -7.00 -26.52 28.37
C HIS A 251 -7.65 -25.67 27.25
N ARG A 252 -6.85 -25.29 26.25
CA ARG A 252 -7.24 -25.29 24.81
C ARG A 252 -5.98 -25.20 23.95
N LYS A 253 -5.43 -26.35 23.56
CA LYS A 253 -4.57 -26.44 22.38
C LYS A 253 -5.50 -26.37 21.16
N SER A 254 -5.83 -25.19 20.65
CA SER A 254 -6.31 -25.08 19.26
C SER A 254 -5.09 -24.85 18.37
N GLU A 255 -4.97 -25.69 17.35
CA GLU A 255 -3.91 -25.69 16.34
C GLU A 255 -4.02 -24.53 15.35
N GLU A 256 -4.33 -23.32 15.80
CA GLU A 256 -4.27 -22.13 14.94
C GLU A 256 -2.95 -21.42 15.21
N SER A 257 -2.16 -21.22 14.15
CA SER A 257 -0.89 -20.50 14.21
C SER A 257 -1.16 -19.02 14.52
N HIS A 258 -1.36 -18.70 15.80
CA HIS A 258 -1.54 -17.32 16.25
C HIS A 258 -0.25 -16.55 15.97
N LYS A 259 -0.33 -15.52 15.12
CA LYS A 259 0.73 -14.52 15.00
C LYS A 259 0.98 -13.95 16.39
N ALA A 260 2.23 -13.98 16.84
CA ALA A 260 2.59 -13.38 18.11
C ALA A 260 2.72 -11.86 17.93
N PRO A 261 2.33 -11.04 18.93
CA PRO A 261 2.64 -9.61 18.92
C PRO A 261 4.16 -9.41 18.79
N GLY A 262 4.58 -8.33 18.12
CA GLY A 262 5.99 -8.07 17.79
C GLY A 262 6.92 -7.91 19.01
N ARG A 263 6.38 -7.91 20.24
CA ARG A 263 7.12 -7.92 21.51
C ARG A 263 6.40 -8.81 22.53
N PRO A 264 7.13 -9.42 23.49
CA PRO A 264 6.51 -10.19 24.56
C PRO A 264 5.56 -9.28 25.36
N LEU A 265 4.38 -9.80 25.69
CA LEU A 265 3.42 -9.15 26.58
C LEU A 265 4.17 -8.76 27.84
N PHE A 266 4.20 -7.46 28.14
CA PHE A 266 4.89 -6.92 29.32
C PHE A 266 4.48 -7.73 30.55
N PHE A 267 5.49 -8.15 31.32
CA PHE A 267 5.33 -8.90 32.56
C PHE A 267 4.60 -8.00 33.58
N ILE A 268 3.26 -8.06 33.59
CA ILE A 268 2.47 -7.39 34.63
C ILE A 268 2.61 -8.24 35.91
N SER A 269 3.67 -7.95 36.65
CA SER A 269 3.81 -8.36 38.05
C SER A 269 2.58 -7.91 38.85
N PRO A 270 2.07 -8.68 39.83
CA PRO A 270 0.93 -8.28 40.67
C PRO A 270 1.13 -6.98 41.46
N THR A 271 2.37 -6.46 41.51
CA THR A 271 2.68 -5.13 42.07
C THR A 271 2.29 -3.96 41.16
N ALA A 272 1.93 -4.21 39.89
CA ALA A 272 1.63 -3.17 38.91
C ALA A 272 0.33 -2.40 39.18
N THR A 273 -0.59 -2.94 39.99
CA THR A 273 -1.78 -2.20 40.44
C THR A 273 -1.41 -0.99 41.31
N TYR A 274 -0.26 -1.05 42.00
CA TYR A 274 0.29 0.09 42.74
C TYR A 274 1.05 1.08 41.83
N CYS A 275 1.63 0.63 40.70
CA CYS A 275 2.32 1.51 39.77
C CYS A 275 1.37 2.32 38.88
N VAL A 276 0.17 1.82 38.57
CA VAL A 276 -0.87 2.65 37.90
C VAL A 276 -1.32 3.78 38.84
N GLY A 277 -1.40 3.51 40.16
CA GLY A 277 -1.68 4.53 41.17
C GLY A 277 -0.54 5.54 41.38
N MET A 278 0.73 5.12 41.33
CA MET A 278 1.87 6.03 41.51
C MET A 278 2.23 6.85 40.27
N CYS A 279 2.00 6.34 39.05
CA CYS A 279 2.12 7.16 37.84
C CYS A 279 1.08 8.28 37.81
N VAL A 280 -0.15 8.02 38.26
CA VAL A 280 -1.21 9.04 38.33
C VAL A 280 -0.97 10.03 39.49
N MET A 281 -0.51 9.56 40.66
CA MET A 281 -0.30 10.47 41.81
C MET A 281 1.01 11.27 41.76
N SER A 282 2.04 10.84 41.03
CA SER A 282 3.27 11.65 40.88
C SER A 282 3.16 12.75 39.80
N TRP A 283 2.12 12.73 38.96
CA TRP A 283 1.90 13.73 37.90
C TRP A 283 0.93 14.86 38.28
N GLY A 284 0.18 14.71 39.39
CA GLY A 284 -0.76 15.72 39.89
C GLY A 284 -0.12 16.86 40.70
N ILE A 285 1.17 16.78 41.04
CA ILE A 285 1.87 17.80 41.84
C ILE A 285 3.27 18.03 41.28
N MET A 286 3.40 18.66 40.11
CA MET A 286 4.60 19.46 39.79
C MET A 286 4.37 20.36 38.59
N SER A 287 4.21 21.64 38.88
CA SER A 287 4.34 22.75 37.96
C SER A 287 5.75 22.78 37.31
N ARG A 288 5.88 22.36 36.04
CA ARG A 288 7.06 22.55 35.15
C ARG A 288 8.42 22.01 35.68
N PRO A 289 9.47 22.07 34.84
CA PRO A 289 9.97 20.98 34.00
C PRO A 289 11.06 20.15 34.70
N LEU A 290 10.96 18.81 34.66
CA LEU A 290 12.12 17.96 34.93
C LEU A 290 12.21 16.84 33.89
N PHE A 291 13.33 16.90 33.16
CA PHE A 291 13.86 15.88 32.28
C PHE A 291 13.73 14.49 32.90
N ILE A 292 13.05 13.57 32.22
CA ILE A 292 13.29 12.14 32.35
C ILE A 292 13.64 11.63 30.96
N SER A 293 14.95 11.58 30.71
CA SER A 293 15.53 10.83 29.61
C SER A 293 15.21 9.35 29.82
N ILE A 294 14.32 8.79 29.00
CA ILE A 294 14.25 7.33 28.83
C ILE A 294 15.26 7.00 27.73
N VAL A 295 16.44 6.55 28.17
CA VAL A 295 17.50 6.00 27.34
C VAL A 295 16.96 4.75 26.64
N MET A 296 16.92 4.77 25.30
CA MET A 296 16.86 3.54 24.49
C MET A 296 18.26 2.91 24.48
N PRO A 297 18.41 1.59 24.70
CA PRO A 297 19.61 0.91 24.25
C PRO A 297 19.55 0.75 22.72
N ILE A 298 20.68 1.04 22.09
CA ILE A 298 21.01 0.87 20.66
C ILE A 298 20.79 -0.59 20.25
#